data_AF-A0A9E7CYL7-F1
#
_entry.id   AF-A0A9E7CYL7-F1
#
_cell.length_a   1.000
_cell.length_b   1.000
_cell.length_c   1.000
_cell.angle_alpha   90.00
_cell.angle_beta   90.00
_cell.angle_gamma   90.00
#
_symmetry.space_group_name_H-M   'P 1'
#
loop_
_entity.id
_entity.type
_entity.pdbx_description
1 polymer ?
#
loop_
_entity_poly.entity_id
_entity_poly.type
_entity_poly.pdbx_seq_one_letter_code
_entity_poly.pdbx_strand_id
1 'polypeptide(L)'
;MTNDRARMERDIGLFRAIRNALRAAAHDRGHEWTGTDQLMITRFFLEYIEAKGLRVVPYQPDRPIQDAINRALEEGKRMSVAWVGKRHKNTWRYRAALDAAPNWRKGHDAELKDARQAEQEKA
;
A
#
# COMPACT_ATOMS: atom_id res chain seq x y z
N MET A 1 0.57 -19.44 7.80
CA MET A 1 1.52 -18.67 8.64
C MET A 1 2.59 -17.94 7.82
N THR A 2 3.23 -18.56 6.82
CA THR A 2 4.25 -17.89 5.96
C THR A 2 3.69 -16.75 5.08
N ASN A 3 2.44 -16.87 4.64
CA ASN A 3 1.81 -15.90 3.74
C ASN A 3 1.45 -14.57 4.43
N ASP A 4 1.06 -14.62 5.72
CA ASP A 4 0.67 -13.42 6.48
C ASP A 4 1.88 -12.55 6.82
N ARG A 5 3.02 -13.18 7.13
CA ARG A 5 4.28 -12.48 7.39
C ARG A 5 4.79 -11.79 6.12
N ALA A 6 4.84 -12.49 4.99
CA ALA A 6 5.23 -11.91 3.71
C ALA A 6 4.30 -10.75 3.29
N ARG A 7 3.00 -10.87 3.58
CA ARG A 7 2.04 -9.77 3.35
C ARG A 7 2.33 -8.57 4.26
N MET A 8 2.57 -8.79 5.55
CA MET A 8 2.92 -7.72 6.47
C MET A 8 4.23 -7.02 6.06
N GLU A 9 5.25 -7.78 5.63
CA GLU A 9 6.52 -7.21 5.13
C GLU A 9 6.31 -6.30 3.91
N ARG A 10 5.39 -6.67 3.01
CA ARG A 10 4.99 -5.80 1.88
C ARG A 10 4.26 -4.55 2.35
N ASP A 11 3.36 -4.68 3.32
CA ASP A 11 2.61 -3.55 3.89
C ASP A 11 3.56 -2.53 4.55
N ILE A 12 4.49 -3.03 5.37
CA ILE A 12 5.57 -2.24 5.98
C ILE A 12 6.47 -1.63 4.91
N GLY A 13 6.88 -2.42 3.91
CA GLY A 13 7.75 -1.98 2.83
C GLY A 13 7.17 -0.82 2.02
N LEU A 14 5.88 -0.90 1.66
CA LEU A 14 5.18 0.19 0.98
C LEU A 14 5.20 1.48 1.81
N PHE A 15 4.81 1.37 3.09
CA PHE A 15 4.76 2.54 3.96
C PHE A 15 6.15 3.16 4.17
N ARG A 16 7.19 2.35 4.41
CA ARG A 16 8.59 2.81 4.52
C ARG A 16 9.07 3.51 3.26
N ALA A 17 8.77 2.97 2.08
CA ALA A 17 9.17 3.58 0.81
C ALA A 17 8.58 4.98 0.64
N ILE A 18 7.28 5.14 0.91
CA ILE A 18 6.59 6.43 0.82
C ILE A 18 7.16 7.40 1.88
N ARG A 19 7.29 6.94 3.12
CA ARG A 19 7.84 7.71 4.24
C ARG A 19 9.24 8.25 3.94
N ASN A 20 10.09 7.41 3.35
CA ASN A 20 11.47 7.77 2.98
C ASN A 20 11.49 8.77 1.82
N ALA A 21 10.63 8.58 0.82
CA ALA A 21 10.51 9.51 -0.31
C ALA A 21 10.03 10.90 0.15
N LEU A 22 9.05 10.96 1.05
CA LEU A 22 8.58 12.24 1.61
C LEU A 22 9.65 12.93 2.44
N ARG A 23 10.41 12.19 3.26
CA ARG A 23 11.53 12.76 4.01
C ARG A 23 12.65 13.29 3.11
N ALA A 24 13.03 12.54 2.08
CA ALA A 24 14.01 13.02 1.11
C ALA A 24 13.53 14.33 0.46
N ALA A 25 12.28 14.37 0.01
CA ALA A 25 11.68 15.57 -0.56
C ALA A 25 11.61 16.76 0.43
N ALA A 26 11.36 16.50 1.71
CA ALA A 26 11.36 17.53 2.75
C ALA A 26 12.79 18.07 3.00
N HIS A 27 13.75 17.17 3.10
CA HIS A 27 15.16 17.50 3.30
C HIS A 27 15.70 18.35 2.13
N ASP A 28 15.37 18.01 0.89
CA ASP A 28 15.74 18.78 -0.30
C ASP A 28 15.19 20.22 -0.27
N ARG A 29 14.16 20.48 0.55
CA ARG A 29 13.54 21.80 0.77
C ARG A 29 14.02 22.48 2.06
N GLY A 30 15.00 21.90 2.75
CA GLY A 30 15.54 22.44 4.00
C GLY A 30 14.69 22.15 5.24
N HIS A 31 13.79 21.17 5.18
CA HIS A 31 12.99 20.73 6.33
C HIS A 31 13.51 19.42 6.90
N GLU A 32 13.81 19.40 8.20
CA GLU A 32 14.09 18.18 8.93
C GLU A 32 12.84 17.71 9.68
N TRP A 33 12.49 16.44 9.50
CA TRP A 33 11.39 15.80 10.23
C TRP A 33 11.95 14.78 11.21
N THR A 34 11.45 14.79 12.45
CA THR A 34 11.77 13.77 13.44
C THR A 34 11.00 12.47 13.16
N GLY A 35 11.39 11.35 13.79
CA GLY A 35 10.80 10.04 13.51
C GLY A 35 9.26 10.01 13.65
N THR A 36 8.72 10.60 14.71
CA THR A 36 7.27 10.65 14.96
C THR A 36 6.56 11.61 14.01
N ASP A 37 7.15 12.77 13.72
CA ASP A 37 6.60 13.72 12.73
C ASP A 37 6.53 13.08 11.35
N GLN A 38 7.58 12.35 10.96
CA GLN A 38 7.66 11.66 9.69
C GLN A 38 6.55 10.60 9.56
N LEU A 39 6.22 9.87 10.64
CA LEU A 39 5.09 8.92 10.66
C LEU A 39 3.75 9.62 10.46
N MET A 40 3.51 10.71 11.20
CA MET A 40 2.25 11.44 11.17
C MET A 40 2.01 12.16 9.84
N ILE A 41 3.04 12.81 9.30
CA ILE A 41 2.96 13.50 8.00
C ILE A 41 2.72 12.49 6.88
N THR A 42 3.42 11.35 6.89
CA THR A 42 3.21 10.29 5.90
C THR A 42 1.79 9.76 5.93
N ARG A 43 1.26 9.52 7.14
CA ARG A 43 -0.13 9.11 7.32
C ARG A 43 -1.09 10.17 6.77
N PHE A 44 -0.92 11.43 7.15
CA PHE A 44 -1.77 12.53 6.69
C PHE A 44 -1.79 12.64 5.16
N PHE A 45 -0.62 12.55 4.52
CA PHE A 45 -0.49 12.54 3.07
C PHE A 45 -1.28 11.39 2.42
N LEU A 46 -1.18 10.18 2.97
CA LEU A 46 -1.87 9.01 2.43
C LEU A 46 -3.39 9.07 2.64
N GLU A 47 -3.84 9.55 3.81
CA GLU A 47 -5.26 9.79 4.07
C GLU A 47 -5.83 10.86 3.14
N TYR A 48 -5.07 11.92 2.84
CA TYR A 48 -5.45 12.93 1.87
C TYR A 48 -5.63 12.36 0.45
N ILE A 49 -4.71 11.51 -0.01
CA ILE A 49 -4.81 10.83 -1.31
C ILE A 49 -6.06 9.93 -1.35
N GLU A 50 -6.30 9.14 -0.30
CA GLU A 50 -7.49 8.28 -0.21
C GLU A 50 -8.80 9.07 -0.19
N ALA A 51 -8.84 10.20 0.51
CA ALA A 51 -9.99 11.10 0.53
C ALA A 51 -10.32 11.68 -0.85
N LYS A 52 -9.34 11.75 -1.76
CA LYS A 52 -9.53 12.12 -3.18
C LYS A 52 -9.95 10.95 -4.08
N GLY A 53 -10.20 9.77 -3.50
CA GLY A 53 -10.56 8.56 -4.25
C GLY A 53 -9.38 7.90 -4.96
N LEU A 54 -8.14 8.25 -4.58
CA LEU A 54 -6.93 7.68 -5.14
C LEU A 54 -6.32 6.67 -4.17
N ARG A 55 -5.61 5.68 -4.69
CA ARG A 55 -4.87 4.71 -3.86
C ARG A 55 -3.45 4.56 -4.37
N VAL A 56 -2.49 4.63 -3.44
CA VAL A 56 -1.08 4.39 -3.75
C VAL A 56 -0.84 2.89 -3.84
N VAL A 57 -0.31 2.46 -4.99
CA VAL A 57 0.05 1.06 -5.24
C VAL A 57 1.41 0.99 -5.94
N PRO A 58 2.14 -0.14 -5.82
CA PRO A 58 3.35 -0.36 -6.60
C PRO A 58 3.08 -0.23 -8.10
N TYR A 59 3.97 0.43 -8.83
CA TYR A 59 3.84 0.59 -10.29
C TYR A 59 3.91 -0.76 -11.01
N GLN A 60 4.84 -1.63 -10.61
CA GLN A 60 4.93 -2.99 -11.13
C GLN A 60 4.16 -3.95 -10.22
N PRO A 61 3.23 -4.75 -10.78
CA PRO A 61 2.52 -5.76 -10.00
C PRO A 61 3.49 -6.86 -9.58
N ASP A 62 3.61 -7.07 -8.28
CA ASP A 62 4.38 -8.18 -7.71
C ASP A 62 3.62 -9.51 -7.81
N ARG A 63 4.29 -10.62 -7.48
CA ARG A 63 3.70 -11.97 -7.56
C ARG A 63 2.32 -12.08 -6.88
N PRO A 64 2.10 -11.59 -5.65
CA PRO A 64 0.78 -11.65 -5.03
C PRO A 64 -0.31 -10.92 -5.81
N ILE A 65 0.02 -9.76 -6.41
CA ILE A 65 -0.91 -9.03 -7.27
C ILE A 65 -1.20 -9.82 -8.56
N GLN A 66 -0.17 -10.41 -9.17
CA GLN A 66 -0.32 -11.25 -10.36
C GLN A 66 -1.16 -12.51 -10.08
N ASP A 67 -0.91 -13.19 -8.96
CA ASP A 67 -1.65 -14.37 -8.52
C ASP A 67 -3.11 -14.04 -8.25
N ALA A 68 -3.39 -12.88 -7.64
CA ALA A 68 -4.76 -12.42 -7.43
C ALA A 68 -5.49 -12.12 -8.75
N ILE A 69 -4.79 -11.54 -9.73
CA ILE A 69 -5.33 -11.35 -11.08
C ILE A 69 -5.60 -12.70 -11.75
N ASN A 70 -4.67 -13.66 -11.66
CA ASN A 70 -4.84 -14.99 -12.25
C ASN A 70 -5.99 -15.75 -11.60
N ARG A 71 -6.08 -15.76 -10.26
CA ARG A 71 -7.20 -16.37 -9.54
C ARG A 71 -8.54 -15.71 -9.92
N ALA A 72 -8.59 -14.38 -10.02
CA ALA A 72 -9.81 -13.69 -10.45
C ALA A 72 -10.22 -14.05 -11.90
N LEU A 73 -9.25 -14.37 -12.76
CA LEU A 73 -9.51 -14.87 -14.11
C LEU A 73 -10.09 -16.29 -14.07
N GLU A 74 -9.52 -17.18 -13.26
CA GLU A 74 -9.95 -18.57 -13.08
C GLU A 74 -11.35 -18.69 -12.46
N GLU A 75 -11.67 -17.82 -11.50
CA GLU A 75 -12.99 -17.75 -10.83
C GLU A 75 -14.13 -17.23 -11.74
N GLY A 76 -13.87 -17.03 -13.04
CA GLY A 76 -14.90 -16.64 -13.99
C GLY A 76 -15.43 -15.21 -13.81
N LYS A 77 -14.76 -14.33 -13.04
CA LYS A 77 -15.10 -12.89 -12.93
C LYS A 77 -14.97 -12.14 -14.26
N ARG A 78 -14.45 -12.80 -15.29
CA ARG A 78 -14.45 -12.35 -16.68
C ARG A 78 -15.87 -12.48 -17.23
N MET A 79 -16.68 -11.43 -17.10
CA MET A 79 -17.94 -11.34 -17.84
C MET A 79 -17.69 -11.58 -19.33
N SER A 80 -18.54 -12.41 -19.96
CA SER A 80 -18.37 -12.80 -21.36
C SER A 80 -18.38 -11.55 -22.27
N VAL A 81 -17.60 -11.61 -23.35
CA VAL A 81 -17.45 -10.50 -24.32
C VAL A 81 -18.79 -10.08 -24.93
N ALA A 82 -19.79 -10.97 -24.91
CA ALA A 82 -21.12 -10.71 -25.46
C ALA A 82 -21.98 -9.78 -24.59
N TRP A 83 -21.67 -9.63 -23.30
CA TRP A 83 -22.56 -8.95 -22.34
C TRP A 83 -22.08 -7.57 -21.88
N VAL A 84 -20.82 -7.21 -22.14
CA VAL A 84 -20.20 -6.04 -21.52
C VAL A 84 -19.39 -5.27 -22.54
N GLY A 85 -19.78 -4.02 -22.79
CA GLY A 85 -19.04 -3.09 -23.65
C GLY A 85 -17.55 -3.06 -23.27
N LYS A 86 -16.66 -2.99 -24.28
CA LYS A 86 -15.20 -3.10 -24.16
C LYS A 86 -14.57 -2.35 -22.97
N ARG A 87 -15.18 -1.24 -22.52
CA ARG A 87 -14.74 -0.40 -21.38
C ARG A 87 -14.80 -1.07 -20.00
N HIS A 88 -15.61 -2.08 -19.76
CA HIS A 88 -15.75 -2.72 -18.43
C HIS A 88 -15.11 -4.11 -18.35
N LYS A 89 -14.50 -4.57 -19.45
CA LYS A 89 -13.90 -5.91 -19.56
C LYS A 89 -12.69 -6.14 -18.64
N ASN A 90 -12.00 -5.08 -18.23
CA ASN A 90 -10.78 -5.15 -17.41
C ASN A 90 -10.99 -4.69 -15.96
N THR A 91 -12.20 -4.24 -15.57
CA THR A 91 -12.46 -3.71 -14.22
C THR A 91 -12.16 -4.74 -13.12
N TRP A 92 -12.42 -6.02 -13.39
CA TRP A 92 -12.11 -7.12 -12.46
C TRP A 92 -10.60 -7.26 -12.21
N ARG A 93 -9.74 -6.98 -13.20
CA ARG A 93 -8.26 -7.03 -13.06
C ARG A 93 -7.78 -5.95 -12.12
N TYR A 94 -8.24 -4.71 -12.34
CA TYR A 94 -7.90 -3.58 -11.48
C TYR A 94 -8.38 -3.81 -10.05
N ARG A 95 -9.60 -4.33 -9.88
CA ARG A 95 -10.13 -4.65 -8.54
C ARG A 95 -9.32 -5.73 -7.83
N ALA A 96 -9.03 -6.85 -8.51
CA ALA A 96 -8.18 -7.91 -7.94
C ALA A 96 -6.78 -7.40 -7.58
N ALA A 97 -6.19 -6.56 -8.44
CA ALA A 97 -4.89 -5.96 -8.18
C ALA A 97 -4.91 -5.02 -6.96
N LEU A 98 -5.96 -4.19 -6.83
CA LEU A 98 -6.15 -3.30 -5.68
C LEU A 98 -6.36 -4.09 -4.39
N ASP A 99 -7.15 -5.17 -4.43
CA ASP A 99 -7.41 -6.01 -3.26
C ASP A 99 -6.14 -6.72 -2.75
N ALA A 100 -5.24 -7.09 -3.68
CA ALA A 100 -3.95 -7.72 -3.38
C ALA A 100 -2.79 -6.74 -3.16
N ALA A 101 -2.99 -5.46 -3.47
CA ALA A 101 -2.00 -4.42 -3.24
C ALA A 101 -1.73 -4.24 -1.74
N PRO A 102 -0.50 -3.84 -1.36
CA PRO A 102 -0.16 -3.63 0.03
C PRO A 102 -1.06 -2.56 0.68
N ASN A 103 -1.23 -2.68 1.99
CA ASN A 103 -2.04 -1.79 2.81
C ASN A 103 -1.13 -0.91 3.68
N TRP A 104 -1.00 0.36 3.31
CA TRP A 104 -0.15 1.30 4.03
C TRP A 104 -0.59 1.52 5.48
N ARG A 105 -1.88 1.35 5.83
CA ARG A 105 -2.36 1.50 7.23
C ARG A 105 -1.76 0.41 8.11
N LYS A 106 -1.69 -0.82 7.61
CA LYS A 106 -1.02 -1.92 8.32
C LYS A 106 0.48 -1.66 8.49
N GLY A 107 1.13 -1.13 7.46
CA GLY A 107 2.53 -0.71 7.52
C GLY A 107 2.77 0.40 8.55
N HIS A 108 1.91 1.43 8.55
CA HIS A 108 1.93 2.51 9.54
C HIS A 108 1.78 1.96 10.97
N ASP A 109 0.78 1.10 11.21
CA ASP A 109 0.49 0.58 12.54
C ASP A 109 1.62 -0.29 13.09
N ALA A 110 2.33 -1.02 12.21
CA ALA A 110 3.53 -1.76 12.57
C ALA A 110 4.67 -0.81 12.96
N GLU A 111 4.99 0.19 12.14
CA GLU A 111 6.04 1.17 12.47
C GLU A 111 5.74 1.97 13.75
N LEU A 112 4.47 2.29 14.00
CA LEU A 112 4.07 3.00 15.21
C LEU A 112 4.24 2.13 16.46
N LYS A 113 3.99 0.82 16.36
CA LYS A 113 4.25 -0.12 17.45
C LYS A 113 5.73 -0.24 17.74
N ASP A 114 6.55 -0.39 16.70
CA ASP A 114 8.01 -0.47 16.82
C ASP A 114 8.58 0.80 17.48
N ALA A 115 8.09 1.98 17.07
CA ALA A 115 8.50 3.26 17.66
C ALA A 115 8.16 3.33 19.16
N ARG A 116 6.95 2.93 19.56
CA ARG A 116 6.52 2.93 20.97
C ARG A 116 7.30 1.93 21.82
N GLN A 117 7.62 0.76 21.29
CA GLN A 117 8.44 -0.23 21.98
C GLN A 117 9.86 0.30 22.21
N ALA A 118 10.46 0.91 21.18
CA ALA A 118 11.79 1.51 21.29
C ALA A 118 11.85 2.69 22.29
N GLU A 119 10.75 3.42 22.50
CA GLU A 119 10.65 4.45 23.54
C GLU A 119 10.54 3.83 24.94
N GLN A 120 9.79 2.74 25.09
CA GLN A 120 9.65 2.03 26.36
C GLN A 120 10.94 1.34 26.81
N GLU A 121 11.74 0.81 25.88
CA GLU A 121 13.03 0.18 26.20
C GLU A 121 14.12 1.19 26.58
N LYS A 122 13.91 2.49 26.31
CA LYS A 122 14.84 3.58 26.64
C LYS A 122 14.50 4.30 27.94
N ALA A 123 13.33 4.04 28.53
CA ALA A 123 12.85 4.63 29.77
C ALA A 123 13.19 3.74 30.97
#